data_AF-A0A937U9G7-F1
#
_entry.id   AF-A0A937U9G7-F1
#
_cell.length_a   1.000
_cell.length_b   1.000
_cell.length_c   1.000
_cell.angle_alpha   90.00
_cell.angle_beta   90.00
_cell.angle_gamma   90.00
#
_symmetry.space_group_name_H-M   'P 1'
#
loop_
_entity.id
_entity.type
_entity.pdbx_description
1 polymer ?
#
loop_
_entity_poly.entity_id
_entity_poly.type
_entity_poly.pdbx_seq_one_letter_code
_entity_poly.pdbx_strand_id
1 'polypeptide(L)'
;LHGDIDIVALDNRTVVFVEVRSKTSTEHGHPAETIDTRKKQRICTLANAYIKQHRLEDYSFRLDVVTVLFLTSVPVQNRWLFWRSSHSPIIEHFQNAFDSDT
;
A
#
# COMPACT_ATOMS: atom_id res chain seq x y z
N LEU A 1 -11.27 -1.41 17.40
CA LEU A 1 -10.79 -1.75 16.03
C LEU A 1 -9.30 -2.00 16.14
N HIS A 2 -8.83 -3.19 15.76
CA HIS A 2 -7.40 -3.50 15.76
C HIS A 2 -6.95 -3.71 14.32
N GLY A 3 -6.00 -2.92 13.84
CA GLY A 3 -5.40 -3.05 12.53
C GLY A 3 -4.80 -1.74 12.05
N ASP A 4 -3.74 -1.88 11.27
CA ASP A 4 -2.94 -0.75 10.84
C ASP A 4 -3.28 -0.43 9.37
N ILE A 5 -3.35 0.86 9.07
CA ILE A 5 -3.26 1.39 7.71
C ILE A 5 -1.88 2.03 7.63
N ASP A 6 -1.07 1.64 6.64
CA ASP A 6 0.32 2.11 6.57
C ASP A 6 0.38 3.61 6.31
N ILE A 7 -0.39 4.10 5.33
CA ILE A 7 -0.44 5.51 4.96
C ILE A 7 -1.89 5.90 4.67
N VAL A 8 -2.28 7.06 5.22
CA VAL A 8 -3.49 7.79 4.79
C VAL A 8 -3.04 9.08 4.15
N ALA A 9 -3.47 9.33 2.91
CA ALA A 9 -3.14 10.52 2.15
C ALA A 9 -4.41 11.21 1.62
N LEU A 10 -4.25 12.44 1.19
CA LEU A 10 -5.30 13.20 0.50
C LEU A 10 -4.82 13.52 -0.92
N ASP A 11 -5.57 13.07 -1.92
CA ASP A 11 -5.40 13.42 -3.32
C ASP A 11 -6.66 14.17 -3.77
N ASN A 12 -6.58 15.50 -3.86
CA ASN A 12 -7.72 16.37 -4.12
C ASN A 12 -8.88 16.12 -3.13
N ARG A 13 -10.06 15.70 -3.64
CA ARG A 13 -11.23 15.32 -2.83
C ARG A 13 -11.34 13.80 -2.62
N THR A 14 -10.21 13.11 -2.61
CA THR A 14 -10.15 11.67 -2.42
C THR A 14 -9.21 11.32 -1.26
N VAL A 15 -9.76 10.66 -0.25
CA VAL A 15 -8.98 10.06 0.83
C VAL A 15 -8.39 8.75 0.33
N VAL A 16 -7.07 8.65 0.32
CA VAL A 16 -6.35 7.50 -0.21
C VAL A 16 -5.79 6.69 0.94
N PHE A 17 -6.26 5.47 1.08
CA PHE A 17 -5.70 4.50 2.02
C PHE A 17 -4.70 3.64 1.27
N VAL A 18 -3.43 3.73 1.62
CA VAL A 18 -2.34 3.05 0.90
C VAL A 18 -1.79 1.92 1.76
N GLU A 19 -1.70 0.73 1.15
CA GLU A 19 -0.95 -0.40 1.69
C GLU A 19 0.45 -0.42 1.06
N VAL A 20 1.50 -0.57 1.87
CA VAL A 20 2.90 -0.61 1.40
C VAL A 20 3.44 -2.04 1.42
N ARG A 21 4.00 -2.50 0.30
CA ARG A 21 4.53 -3.85 0.14
C ARG A 21 6.00 -3.83 -0.28
N SER A 22 6.87 -4.44 0.52
CA SER A 22 8.26 -4.67 0.12
C SER A 22 8.41 -5.91 -0.76
N LYS A 23 9.19 -5.83 -1.83
CA LYS A 23 9.57 -6.94 -2.70
C LYS A 23 11.09 -7.07 -2.80
N THR A 24 11.58 -8.28 -3.03
CA THR A 24 13.01 -8.58 -3.28
C THR A 24 13.26 -9.19 -4.66
N SER A 25 12.20 -9.41 -5.46
CA SER A 25 12.28 -9.87 -6.85
C SER A 25 11.16 -9.25 -7.70
N THR A 26 11.36 -9.24 -9.01
CA THR A 26 10.40 -8.74 -10.02
C THR A 26 9.37 -9.79 -10.47
N GLU A 27 9.54 -11.06 -10.08
CA GLU A 27 8.75 -12.19 -10.58
C GLU A 27 7.44 -12.40 -9.82
N HIS A 28 6.47 -11.49 -9.88
CA HIS A 28 5.11 -11.76 -9.37
C HIS A 28 4.07 -10.92 -10.12
N GLY A 29 2.82 -11.41 -10.15
CA GLY A 29 1.66 -10.75 -10.78
C GLY A 29 1.26 -9.41 -10.14
N HIS A 30 0.14 -8.85 -10.60
CA HIS A 30 -0.30 -7.52 -10.18
C HIS A 30 -0.46 -7.47 -8.65
N PRO A 31 -0.02 -6.40 -7.95
CA PRO A 31 -0.08 -6.34 -6.48
C PRO A 31 -1.49 -6.56 -5.91
N ALA A 32 -2.53 -6.21 -6.68
CA ALA A 32 -3.92 -6.52 -6.37
C ALA A 32 -4.18 -8.02 -6.18
N GLU A 33 -3.55 -8.87 -7.01
CA GLU A 33 -3.75 -10.32 -7.03
C GLU A 33 -3.25 -10.99 -5.75
N THR A 34 -2.36 -10.31 -5.00
CA THR A 34 -1.76 -10.85 -3.77
C THR A 34 -2.51 -10.46 -2.50
N ILE A 35 -3.58 -9.64 -2.60
CA ILE A 35 -4.34 -9.22 -1.41
C ILE A 35 -5.61 -10.05 -1.26
N ASP A 36 -5.60 -10.93 -0.25
CA ASP A 36 -6.77 -11.73 0.15
C ASP A 36 -7.97 -10.85 0.50
N THR A 37 -9.17 -11.27 0.11
CA THR A 37 -10.48 -10.71 0.44
C THR A 37 -10.62 -10.34 1.91
N ARG A 38 -10.05 -11.13 2.83
CA ARG A 38 -10.05 -10.82 4.27
C ARG A 38 -9.33 -9.51 4.59
N LYS A 39 -8.20 -9.24 3.92
CA LYS A 39 -7.43 -8.03 4.11
C LYS A 39 -8.15 -6.82 3.50
N LYS A 40 -8.78 -6.98 2.33
CA LYS A 40 -9.65 -5.94 1.73
C LYS A 40 -10.78 -5.53 2.68
N GLN A 41 -11.53 -6.49 3.23
CA GLN A 41 -12.62 -6.21 4.18
C GLN A 41 -12.14 -5.46 5.43
N ARG A 42 -10.97 -5.84 5.97
CA ARG A 42 -10.38 -5.17 7.13
C ARG A 42 -10.02 -3.72 6.82
N ILE A 43 -9.35 -3.48 5.68
CA ILE A 43 -8.98 -2.13 5.25
C ILE A 43 -10.23 -1.28 5.03
N CYS A 44 -11.26 -1.78 4.35
CA CYS A 44 -12.53 -1.06 4.18
C CYS A 44 -13.18 -0.70 5.53
N THR A 45 -13.10 -1.59 6.52
CA THR A 45 -13.65 -1.32 7.85
C THR A 45 -12.90 -0.19 8.56
N LEU A 46 -11.56 -0.20 8.50
CA LEU A 46 -10.73 0.85 9.08
C LEU A 46 -10.88 2.18 8.33
N ALA A 47 -10.96 2.14 7.00
CA ALA A 47 -11.20 3.30 6.15
C ALA A 47 -12.52 4.00 6.52
N ASN A 48 -13.62 3.23 6.62
CA ASN A 48 -14.90 3.78 7.04
C ASN A 48 -14.86 4.41 8.44
N ALA A 49 -14.15 3.79 9.38
CA ALA A 49 -13.98 4.35 10.72
C ALA A 49 -13.19 5.67 10.67
N TYR A 50 -12.12 5.73 9.89
CA TYR A 50 -11.31 6.93 9.68
C TYR A 50 -12.15 8.06 9.08
N ILE A 51 -12.89 7.80 7.99
CA ILE A 51 -13.74 8.80 7.32
C ILE A 51 -14.73 9.43 8.30
N LYS A 52 -15.45 8.62 9.09
CA LYS A 52 -16.42 9.11 10.08
C LYS A 52 -15.76 9.88 11.21
N GLN A 53 -14.63 9.39 11.72
CA GLN A 53 -13.90 10.06 12.80
C GLN A 53 -13.39 11.45 12.38
N HIS A 54 -13.03 11.60 11.10
CA HIS A 54 -12.47 12.83 10.56
C HIS A 54 -13.48 13.71 9.81
N ARG A 55 -14.77 13.34 9.77
CA ARG A 55 -15.85 14.06 9.08
C ARG A 55 -15.59 14.28 7.58
N LEU A 56 -15.14 13.22 6.91
CA LEU A 56 -14.76 13.22 5.50
C LEU A 56 -15.80 12.51 4.62
N GLU A 57 -17.05 12.42 5.05
CA GLU A 57 -18.10 11.66 4.36
C GLU A 57 -18.41 12.21 2.94
N ASP A 58 -18.13 13.49 2.70
CA ASP A 58 -18.29 14.14 1.39
C ASP A 58 -17.08 13.92 0.45
N TYR A 59 -16.03 13.23 0.91
CA TYR A 59 -14.87 12.88 0.11
C TYR A 59 -15.05 11.49 -0.49
N SER A 60 -14.60 11.30 -1.73
CA SER A 60 -14.39 9.95 -2.25
C SER A 60 -13.28 9.28 -1.46
N PHE A 61 -13.24 7.95 -1.47
CA PHE A 61 -12.06 7.24 -1.00
C PHE A 61 -11.67 6.16 -1.99
N ARG A 62 -10.37 5.83 -2.01
CA ARG A 62 -9.85 4.70 -2.76
C ARG A 62 -8.80 3.95 -1.96
N LEU A 63 -8.56 2.72 -2.37
CA LEU A 63 -7.54 1.87 -1.80
C LEU A 63 -6.42 1.69 -2.82
N ASP A 64 -5.23 2.15 -2.46
CA ASP A 64 -4.05 2.10 -3.31
C ASP A 64 -3.01 1.15 -2.72
N VAL A 65 -2.08 0.68 -3.57
CA VAL A 65 -0.94 -0.13 -3.15
C VAL A 65 0.34 0.55 -3.64
N VAL A 66 1.34 0.63 -2.77
CA VAL A 66 2.70 1.02 -3.14
C VAL A 66 3.62 -0.18 -2.97
N THR A 67 4.34 -0.55 -4.03
CA THR A 67 5.41 -1.54 -3.95
C THR A 67 6.75 -0.85 -3.77
N VAL A 68 7.63 -1.46 -2.98
CA VAL A 68 9.02 -1.04 -2.81
C VAL A 68 9.90 -2.23 -3.12
N LEU A 69 10.53 -2.22 -4.30
CA LEU A 69 11.43 -3.27 -4.76
C LEU A 69 12.87 -2.92 -4.38
N PHE A 70 13.44 -3.78 -3.54
CA PHE A 70 14.85 -3.74 -3.18
C PHE A 70 15.63 -4.68 -4.09
N LEU A 71 16.27 -4.13 -5.13
CA LEU A 71 17.17 -4.90 -5.99
C LEU A 71 18.44 -5.25 -5.20
N THR A 72 18.67 -6.53 -4.92
CA THR A 72 19.89 -6.98 -4.24
C THR A 72 20.74 -7.81 -5.19
N SER A 73 21.98 -7.38 -5.45
CA SER A 73 23.05 -8.24 -5.98
C SER A 73 23.94 -8.81 -4.87
N VAL A 74 23.69 -8.45 -3.60
CA VAL A 74 24.49 -8.85 -2.45
C VAL A 74 23.57 -9.35 -1.32
N PRO A 75 23.89 -10.47 -0.64
CA PRO A 75 23.13 -10.92 0.53
C PRO A 75 23.27 -9.89 1.65
N VAL A 76 22.21 -9.16 1.97
CA VAL A 76 22.27 -8.14 3.02
C VAL A 76 22.03 -8.81 4.38
N GLN A 77 23.11 -9.03 5.15
CA GLN A 77 23.00 -9.49 6.54
C GLN A 77 22.24 -8.50 7.46
N ASN A 78 22.19 -7.21 7.11
CA ASN A 78 21.58 -6.15 7.94
C ASN A 78 20.68 -5.18 7.13
N ARG A 79 19.36 -5.42 7.11
CA ARG A 79 18.37 -4.65 6.31
C ARG A 79 18.36 -3.14 6.55
N TRP A 80 18.67 -2.66 7.76
CA TRP A 80 18.65 -1.22 8.09
C TRP A 80 19.80 -0.42 7.49
N LEU A 81 20.89 -1.04 7.03
CA LEU A 81 21.98 -0.34 6.36
C LEU A 81 21.75 -0.18 4.85
N PHE A 82 20.72 -0.84 4.30
CA PHE A 82 20.43 -0.85 2.88
C PHE A 82 20.25 0.57 2.30
N TRP A 83 19.58 1.48 3.01
CA TRP A 83 19.34 2.85 2.51
C TRP A 83 20.63 3.66 2.28
N ARG A 84 21.79 3.19 2.78
CA ARG A 84 23.11 3.80 2.53
C ARG A 84 23.81 3.25 1.29
N SER A 85 23.25 2.20 0.68
CA SER A 85 23.75 1.58 -0.55
C SER A 85 23.32 2.41 -1.76
N SER A 86 24.16 2.53 -2.78
CA SER A 86 23.92 3.34 -3.98
C SER A 86 22.75 2.91 -4.88
N HIS A 87 21.98 1.88 -4.50
CA HIS A 87 20.83 1.41 -5.25
C HIS A 87 19.55 1.94 -4.60
N SER A 88 18.99 3.00 -5.17
CA SER A 88 17.66 3.49 -4.80
C SER A 88 16.63 2.37 -5.02
N PRO A 89 15.71 2.12 -4.07
CA PRO A 89 14.64 1.17 -4.31
C PRO A 89 13.76 1.67 -5.46
N ILE A 90 13.20 0.73 -6.22
CA ILE A 90 12.17 1.04 -7.22
C ILE A 90 10.84 1.11 -6.48
N ILE A 91 10.13 2.23 -6.61
CA ILE A 91 8.83 2.46 -5.97
C ILE A 91 7.78 2.58 -7.08
N GLU A 92 6.75 1.75 -7.01
CA GLU A 92 5.62 1.82 -7.94
C GLU A 92 4.32 2.00 -7.17
N HIS A 93 3.41 2.80 -7.72
CA HIS A 93 2.11 3.10 -7.12
C HIS A 93 1.00 2.58 -8.02
N PHE A 94 0.13 1.77 -7.44
CA PHE A 94 -1.03 1.16 -8.08
C PHE A 94 -2.28 1.79 -7.48
N GLN A 95 -2.97 2.60 -8.27
CA GLN A 95 -4.23 3.23 -7.87
C GLN A 95 -5.39 2.25 -8.02
N ASN A 96 -6.41 2.40 -7.17
CA ASN A 96 -7.61 1.55 -7.21
C ASN A 96 -7.25 0.06 -7.25
N ALA A 97 -6.27 -0.33 -6.45
CA ALA A 97 -5.63 -1.64 -6.49
C ALA A 97 -6.58 -2.82 -6.15
N PHE A 98 -7.86 -2.55 -5.95
CA PHE A 98 -8.88 -3.52 -5.58
C PHE A 98 -10.13 -3.46 -6.44
N ASP A 99 -10.14 -2.58 -7.45
CA ASP A 99 -11.28 -2.37 -8.36
C ASP A 99 -11.13 -3.22 -9.64
N SER A 100 -10.50 -4.39 -9.51
CA SER A 100 -10.56 -5.44 -10.53
C SER A 100 -11.76 -6.33 -10.22
N ASP A 101 -12.94 -5.93 -10.68
CA ASP A 101 -14.09 -6.80 -10.99
C ASP A 101 -15.11 -5.94 -11.78
N THR A 102 -14.83 -5.77 -13.07
CA THR A 102 -15.90 -5.72 -14.09
C THR A 102 -15.87 -7.03 -14.84
#